data_AF-A0A9Y2IEW6-F1
#
_entry.id   AF-A0A9Y2IEW6-F1
#
_cell.length_a   1.000
_cell.length_b   1.000
_cell.length_c   1.000
_cell.angle_alpha   90.00
_cell.angle_beta   90.00
_cell.angle_gamma   90.00
#
_symmetry.space_group_name_H-M   'P 1'
#
loop_
_entity.id
_entity.type
_entity.pdbx_description
1 polymer ?
#
loop_
_entity_poly.entity_id
_entity_poly.type
_entity_poly.pdbx_seq_one_letter_code
_entity_poly.pdbx_strand_id
1 'polypeptide(L)'
;MNHSDPLAESLRESAVGADREMTGALVAAAYAEHDPDAQLAGIAVSAVAAGTDPEDILRACDAARLEIRTRAGSAQGYDDQAEDRVLDVMDRLTEWCHPDCRI
;
A
#
# COMPACT_ATOMS: atom_id res chain seq x y z
N MET A 1 26.60 5.18 -11.77
CA MET A 1 25.56 4.61 -12.65
C MET A 1 24.29 4.58 -11.83
N ASN A 2 23.30 5.42 -12.16
CA ASN A 2 21.99 5.38 -11.51
C ASN A 2 21.31 4.09 -11.98
N HIS A 3 21.31 3.05 -11.16
CA HIS A 3 20.37 1.96 -11.35
C HIS A 3 19.00 2.48 -10.89
N SER A 4 18.13 2.80 -11.85
CA SER A 4 16.71 2.93 -11.56
C SER A 4 16.21 1.61 -10.97
N ASP A 5 15.45 1.67 -9.88
CA ASP A 5 14.73 0.52 -9.34
C ASP A 5 13.55 0.20 -10.28
N PRO A 6 13.58 -0.95 -10.99
CA PRO A 6 12.56 -1.31 -11.98
C PRO A 6 11.18 -1.54 -11.35
N LEU A 7 11.12 -1.97 -10.07
CA LEU A 7 9.85 -2.09 -9.37
C LEU A 7 9.31 -0.72 -8.98
N ALA A 8 10.16 0.23 -8.59
CA ALA A 8 9.73 1.61 -8.39
C ALA A 8 9.24 2.28 -9.69
N GLU A 9 9.78 1.90 -10.85
CA GLU A 9 9.26 2.35 -12.15
C GLU A 9 7.86 1.76 -12.42
N SER A 10 7.67 0.45 -12.23
CA SER A 10 6.35 -0.18 -12.36
C SER A 10 5.33 0.40 -11.38
N LEU A 11 5.70 0.63 -10.13
CA LEU A 11 4.82 1.24 -9.13
C LEU A 11 4.43 2.67 -9.49
N ARG A 12 5.32 3.45 -10.11
CA ARG A 12 4.97 4.80 -10.62
C ARG A 12 3.89 4.74 -11.68
N GLU A 13 3.95 3.77 -12.57
CA GLU A 13 2.94 3.57 -13.62
C GLU A 13 1.61 3.12 -13.01
N SER A 14 1.64 2.14 -12.09
CA SER A 14 0.44 1.69 -11.39
C SER A 14 -0.21 2.79 -10.55
N ALA A 15 0.57 3.64 -9.88
CA ALA A 15 0.09 4.71 -8.99
C ALA A 15 -0.52 5.92 -9.73
N VAL A 16 -0.55 5.95 -11.07
CA VAL A 16 -1.07 7.10 -11.82
C VAL A 16 -2.56 7.33 -11.53
N GLY A 17 -2.87 8.48 -10.93
CA GLY A 17 -4.26 8.82 -10.56
C GLY A 17 -4.71 8.23 -9.22
N ALA A 18 -3.78 7.72 -8.41
CA ALA A 18 -4.07 7.34 -7.03
C ALA A 18 -4.61 8.52 -6.22
N ASP A 19 -5.58 8.26 -5.34
CA ASP A 19 -6.07 9.24 -4.38
C ASP A 19 -4.96 9.58 -3.38
N ARG A 20 -4.58 10.86 -3.32
CA ARG A 20 -3.46 11.33 -2.48
C ARG A 20 -3.77 11.27 -1.00
N GLU A 21 -5.03 11.48 -0.61
CA GLU A 21 -5.43 11.47 0.79
C GLU A 21 -5.38 10.05 1.34
N MET A 22 -5.94 9.09 0.59
CA MET A 22 -5.87 7.67 0.91
C MET A 22 -4.43 7.16 0.91
N THR A 23 -3.62 7.55 -0.07
CA THR A 23 -2.19 7.21 -0.13
C THR A 23 -1.48 7.66 1.15
N GLY A 24 -1.65 8.93 1.55
CA GLY A 24 -1.05 9.46 2.77
C GLY A 24 -1.53 8.75 4.03
N ALA A 25 -2.82 8.41 4.10
CA ALA A 25 -3.38 7.65 5.22
C ALA A 25 -2.78 6.24 5.31
N LEU A 26 -2.63 5.54 4.19
CA LEU A 26 -2.01 4.22 4.12
C LEU A 26 -0.54 4.26 4.54
N VAL A 27 0.24 5.22 4.06
CA VAL A 27 1.64 5.40 4.48
C VAL A 27 1.74 5.69 5.99
N ALA A 28 0.89 6.56 6.52
CA ALA A 28 0.86 6.88 7.94
C ALA A 28 0.50 5.66 8.79
N ALA A 29 -0.50 4.89 8.38
CA ALA A 29 -0.92 3.67 9.07
C ALA A 29 0.16 2.58 9.02
N ALA A 30 0.84 2.41 7.89
CA ALA A 30 1.91 1.41 7.72
C ALA A 30 3.09 1.64 8.68
N TYR A 31 3.38 2.91 9.01
CA TYR A 31 4.41 3.31 9.97
C TYR A 31 3.87 3.56 11.39
N ALA A 32 2.60 3.27 11.67
CA ALA A 32 2.04 3.51 13.00
C ALA A 32 2.72 2.64 14.07
N GLU A 33 2.92 3.21 15.26
CA GLU A 33 3.55 2.52 16.39
C GLU A 33 2.64 1.44 17.00
N HIS A 34 1.32 1.57 16.82
CA HIS A 34 0.31 0.71 17.44
C HIS A 34 -0.66 0.18 16.40
N ASP A 35 -0.80 -1.15 16.34
CA ASP A 35 -1.76 -1.88 15.50
C ASP A 35 -1.82 -1.43 14.02
N PRO A 36 -0.67 -1.33 13.32
CA PRO A 36 -0.64 -0.83 11.93
C PRO A 36 -1.52 -1.67 10.99
N ASP A 37 -1.58 -2.98 11.19
CA ASP A 37 -2.40 -3.90 10.38
C ASP A 37 -3.91 -3.60 10.52
N ALA A 38 -4.35 -3.28 11.74
CA ALA A 38 -5.75 -2.96 12.03
C ALA A 38 -6.11 -1.58 11.46
N GLN A 39 -5.19 -0.61 11.52
CA GLN A 39 -5.39 0.71 10.94
C GLN A 39 -5.48 0.64 9.41
N LEU A 40 -4.56 -0.08 8.78
CA LEU A 40 -4.56 -0.32 7.34
C LEU A 40 -5.83 -1.03 6.88
N ALA A 41 -6.22 -2.11 7.57
CA ALA A 41 -7.48 -2.80 7.30
C ALA A 41 -8.67 -1.84 7.46
N GLY A 42 -8.70 -1.04 8.53
CA GLY A 42 -9.76 -0.06 8.78
C GLY A 42 -9.91 0.99 7.67
N ILE A 43 -8.80 1.46 7.09
CA ILE A 43 -8.83 2.37 5.92
C ILE A 43 -9.47 1.66 4.72
N ALA A 44 -9.04 0.43 4.41
CA ALA A 44 -9.59 -0.35 3.31
C ALA A 44 -11.09 -0.67 3.50
N VAL A 45 -11.51 -1.13 4.68
CA VAL A 45 -12.93 -1.34 5.03
C VAL A 45 -13.73 -0.07 4.79
N SER A 46 -13.22 1.08 5.28
CA SER A 46 -13.94 2.34 5.21
C SER A 46 -14.08 2.84 3.78
N ALA A 47 -13.05 2.67 2.95
CA ALA A 47 -13.11 2.99 1.53
C ALA A 47 -14.14 2.13 0.79
N VAL A 48 -14.13 0.81 1.02
CA VAL A 48 -15.14 -0.10 0.45
C VAL A 48 -16.55 0.30 0.90
N ALA A 49 -16.74 0.60 2.19
CA ALA A 49 -18.03 1.02 2.73
C ALA A 49 -18.50 2.39 2.18
N ALA A 50 -17.56 3.27 1.81
CA ALA A 50 -17.83 4.52 1.13
C ALA A 50 -18.15 4.37 -0.37
N GLY A 51 -18.03 3.15 -0.91
CA GLY A 51 -18.27 2.85 -2.32
C GLY A 51 -17.08 3.16 -3.23
N THR A 52 -15.87 3.27 -2.68
CA THR A 52 -14.64 3.36 -3.48
C THR A 52 -14.42 2.05 -4.24
N ASP A 53 -14.12 2.15 -5.53
CA ASP A 53 -13.84 0.97 -6.35
C ASP A 53 -12.57 0.27 -5.84
N PRO A 54 -12.55 -1.08 -5.73
CA PRO A 54 -11.39 -1.81 -5.24
C PRO A 54 -10.09 -1.52 -6.03
N GLU A 55 -10.19 -1.26 -7.34
CA GLU A 55 -9.06 -0.87 -8.17
C GLU A 55 -8.44 0.46 -7.73
N ASP A 56 -9.25 1.43 -7.26
CA ASP A 56 -8.75 2.71 -6.76
C ASP A 56 -8.04 2.55 -5.42
N ILE A 57 -8.51 1.62 -4.57
CA ILE A 57 -7.85 1.27 -3.31
C ILE A 57 -6.49 0.61 -3.60
N LEU A 58 -6.45 -0.37 -4.52
CA LEU A 58 -5.20 -1.01 -4.94
C LEU A 58 -4.22 0.01 -5.52
N ARG A 59 -4.72 1.00 -6.28
CA ARG A 59 -3.90 2.08 -6.81
C ARG A 59 -3.28 2.94 -5.71
N ALA A 60 -4.05 3.26 -4.66
CA ALA A 60 -3.55 3.97 -3.49
C ALA A 60 -2.54 3.13 -2.70
N CYS A 61 -2.72 1.80 -2.62
CA CYS A 61 -1.73 0.90 -2.04
C CYS A 61 -0.41 0.90 -2.82
N ASP A 62 -0.45 0.83 -4.16
CA ASP A 62 0.76 0.91 -4.99
C ASP A 62 1.48 2.27 -4.85
N ALA A 63 0.72 3.37 -4.75
CA ALA A 63 1.27 4.68 -4.46
C ALA A 63 1.93 4.74 -3.07
N ALA A 64 1.30 4.15 -2.05
CA ALA A 64 1.85 4.09 -0.69
C ALA A 64 3.16 3.28 -0.65
N ARG A 65 3.20 2.14 -1.36
CA ARG A 65 4.42 1.32 -1.50
C ARG A 65 5.55 2.11 -2.17
N LEU A 66 5.24 2.86 -3.22
CA LEU A 66 6.22 3.73 -3.88
C LEU A 66 6.78 4.80 -2.92
N GLU A 67 5.93 5.43 -2.11
CA GLU A 67 6.35 6.43 -1.13
C GLU A 67 7.22 5.83 -0.02
N ILE A 68 6.81 4.69 0.55
CA ILE A 68 7.58 3.91 1.54
C ILE A 68 8.97 3.58 0.99
N ARG A 69 9.00 2.99 -0.21
CA ARG A 69 10.24 2.57 -0.89
C ARG A 69 11.16 3.74 -1.23
N THR A 70 10.60 4.89 -1.64
CA THR A 70 11.41 6.09 -1.93
C THR A 70 11.91 6.77 -0.65
N ARG A 71 11.15 6.72 0.44
CA ARG A 71 11.53 7.27 1.75
C ARG A 71 12.61 6.46 2.45
N ALA A 72 12.59 5.13 2.34
CA ALA A 72 13.64 4.26 2.88
C ALA A 72 15.03 4.54 2.24
N GLY A 73 15.04 5.22 1.08
CA GLY A 73 16.24 5.45 0.29
C GLY A 73 16.72 4.16 -0.38
N SER A 74 17.45 4.28 -1.49
CA SER A 74 18.01 3.15 -2.23
C SER A 74 19.10 2.36 -1.47
N ALA A 75 19.15 2.45 -0.13
CA ALA A 75 20.32 2.18 0.69
C ALA A 75 20.27 0.87 1.48
N GLN A 76 19.16 0.15 1.56
CA GLN A 76 19.12 -1.12 2.29
C GLN A 76 18.20 -2.10 1.59
N GLY A 77 18.59 -3.39 1.67
CA GLY A 77 17.85 -4.49 1.07
C GLY A 77 16.36 -4.37 1.34
N TYR A 78 15.60 -4.57 0.27
CA TYR A 78 14.15 -4.51 0.16
C TYR A 78 13.43 -5.36 1.20
N ASP A 79 13.25 -4.82 2.41
CA ASP A 79 12.60 -5.46 3.56
C ASP A 79 12.07 -4.38 4.53
N ASP A 80 11.33 -3.39 3.99
CA ASP A 80 10.62 -2.42 4.83
C ASP A 80 9.29 -3.04 5.28
N GLN A 81 9.17 -3.33 6.58
CA GLN A 81 7.94 -3.87 7.17
C GLN A 81 6.70 -3.03 6.85
N ALA A 82 6.84 -1.72 6.60
CA ALA A 82 5.71 -0.89 6.17
C ALA A 82 5.22 -1.28 4.77
N GLU A 83 6.13 -1.64 3.85
CA GLU A 83 5.74 -2.09 2.50
C GLU A 83 5.02 -3.44 2.57
N ASP A 84 5.52 -4.37 3.39
CA ASP A 84 4.91 -5.70 3.58
C ASP A 84 3.49 -5.61 4.15
N ARG A 85 3.26 -4.72 5.12
CA ARG A 85 1.91 -4.51 5.67
C ARG A 85 0.92 -3.98 4.63
N VAL A 86 1.38 -3.15 3.70
CA VAL A 86 0.54 -2.67 2.60
C VAL A 86 0.25 -3.81 1.61
N LEU A 87 1.23 -4.67 1.33
CA LEU A 87 1.02 -5.87 0.51
C LEU A 87 -0.01 -6.81 1.12
N ASP A 88 0.01 -7.02 2.44
CA ASP A 88 -0.98 -7.85 3.14
C ASP A 88 -2.42 -7.33 2.94
N VAL A 89 -2.61 -6.01 2.85
CA VAL A 89 -3.92 -5.41 2.58
C VAL A 89 -4.34 -5.67 1.13
N MET A 90 -3.41 -5.56 0.18
CA MET A 90 -3.67 -5.86 -1.23
C MET A 90 -4.06 -7.33 -1.43
N ASP A 91 -3.39 -8.25 -0.75
CA ASP A 91 -3.69 -9.69 -0.81
C ASP A 91 -5.10 -9.99 -0.26
N ARG A 92 -5.52 -9.28 0.80
CA ARG A 92 -6.88 -9.39 1.35
C ARG A 92 -7.93 -8.77 0.40
N LEU A 93 -7.61 -7.66 -0.26
CA LEU A 93 -8.50 -7.00 -1.23
C LEU A 93 -8.70 -7.82 -2.51
N THR A 94 -7.66 -8.53 -2.96
CA THR A 94 -7.66 -9.32 -4.19
C THR A 94 -8.04 -10.79 -3.98
N GLU A 95 -8.38 -11.18 -2.75
CA GLU A 95 -8.76 -12.54 -2.36
C GLU A 95 -7.66 -13.59 -2.60
N TRP A 96 -6.39 -13.18 -2.66
CA TRP A 96 -5.26 -14.09 -2.86
C TRP A 96 -4.97 -14.95 -1.61
N CYS A 97 -5.37 -14.47 -0.42
CA CYS A 97 -5.33 -15.21 0.84
C CYS A 97 -6.76 -15.49 1.36
N HIS A 98 -7.22 -16.74 1.20
CA HIS A 98 -8.40 -17.42 1.79
C HIS A 98 -9.71 -16.61 2.05
N PRO A 99 -10.89 -17.13 1.65
CA PRO A 99 -12.19 -16.42 1.75
C PRO A 99 -12.63 -16.01 3.17
N ASP A 100 -11.98 -16.51 4.22
CA ASP A 100 -12.30 -16.18 5.62
C ASP A 100 -11.59 -14.91 6.13
N CYS A 101 -10.69 -14.29 5.34
CA CYS A 101 -9.91 -13.10 5.71
C CYS A 101 -10.42 -11.82 5.01
N ARG A 102 -11.70 -11.75 4.72
CA ARG A 102 -12.31 -10.62 4.01
C ARG A 102 -12.33 -9.36 4.88
N ILE A 103 -11.96 -8.25 4.24
CA ILE A 103 -12.16 -6.88 4.69
C ILE A 103 -13.62 -6.48 4.45
#